data_AF-A0A371CGG1-F1
#
_entry.id   AF-A0A371CGG1-F1
#
_cell.length_a   1.000
_cell.length_b   1.000
_cell.length_c   1.000
_cell.angle_alpha   90.00
_cell.angle_beta   90.00
_cell.angle_gamma   90.00
#
_symmetry.space_group_name_H-M   'P 1'
#
loop_
_entity.id
_entity.type
_entity.pdbx_description
1 polymer ?
#
loop_
_entity_poly.entity_id
_entity_poly.type
_entity_poly.pdbx_seq_one_letter_code
_entity_poly.pdbx_strand_id
1 'polypeptide(L)'
;MAALFGLLKYTAWTYLPGLATQQLLSVVHQAYPRVFGRPPPQRGTSDYARDYRLTYLFVVVSYLLYTFYDAAATVEPNYYQILGVEPTADENTLKAAFRQFARRYHPDRVGQQGETLFIQVRDAYEALKSPVKRFAYDRFGPDALEWSCSTLREYIRHGLMQASGF
;
A
#
# COMPACT_ATOMS: atom_id res chain seq x y z
N MET A 1 0.57 14.90 20.26
CA MET A 1 -0.44 13.86 19.95
C MET A 1 0.15 12.73 19.10
N ALA A 2 0.85 12.99 17.98
CA ALA A 2 1.45 11.95 17.13
C ALA A 2 2.49 11.04 17.82
N ALA A 3 3.33 11.60 18.69
CA ALA A 3 4.33 10.82 19.43
C ALA A 3 3.71 9.79 20.40
N LEU A 4 2.56 10.11 21.01
CA LEU A 4 1.83 9.21 21.90
C LEU A 4 1.25 8.01 21.14
N PHE A 5 0.71 8.26 19.94
CA PHE A 5 0.22 7.21 19.05
C PHE A 5 1.33 6.26 18.58
N GLY A 6 2.50 6.80 18.26
CA GLY A 6 3.68 5.99 17.90
C GLY A 6 4.12 5.05 19.03
N LEU A 7 4.20 5.58 20.26
CA LEU A 7 4.55 4.78 21.44
C LEU A 7 3.50 3.71 21.74
N LEU A 8 2.20 4.03 21.64
CA LEU A 8 1.11 3.09 21.84
C LEU A 8 1.11 1.97 20.79
N LYS A 9 1.38 2.31 19.53
CA LYS A 9 1.53 1.30 18.46
C LYS A 9 2.70 0.36 18.75
N TYR A 10 3.84 0.91 19.17
CA TYR A 10 5.02 0.11 19.48
C TYR A 10 4.82 -0.82 20.69
N THR A 11 4.19 -0.31 21.76
CA THR A 11 3.89 -1.12 22.95
C THR A 11 2.85 -2.19 22.61
N ALA A 12 1.80 -1.86 21.84
CA ALA A 12 0.83 -2.83 21.37
C ALA A 12 1.50 -3.96 20.56
N TRP A 13 2.40 -3.62 19.64
CA TRP A 13 3.16 -4.60 18.85
C TRP A 13 4.09 -5.50 19.67
N THR A 14 4.52 -5.03 20.84
CA THR A 14 5.37 -5.82 21.74
C THR A 14 4.59 -6.95 22.41
N TYR A 15 3.31 -6.75 22.74
CA TYR A 15 2.52 -7.70 23.53
C TYR A 15 1.45 -8.46 22.72
N LEU A 16 0.89 -7.86 21.67
CA LEU A 16 -0.20 -8.45 20.89
C LEU A 16 0.15 -9.80 20.24
N PRO A 17 1.31 -9.97 19.57
CA PRO A 17 1.67 -11.27 19.00
C PRO A 17 1.78 -12.36 20.05
N GLY A 18 2.30 -12.02 21.24
CA GLY A 18 2.40 -12.94 22.37
C GLY A 18 1.02 -13.38 22.89
N LEU A 19 0.09 -12.44 23.05
CA LEU A 19 -1.29 -12.73 23.46
C LEU A 19 -2.03 -13.59 22.43
N ALA A 20 -1.94 -13.23 21.14
CA ALA A 20 -2.52 -14.00 20.04
C ALA A 20 -1.96 -15.42 19.98
N THR A 21 -0.64 -15.56 20.18
CA THR A 21 0.02 -16.88 20.25
C THR A 21 -0.52 -17.71 21.41
N GLN A 22 -0.70 -17.13 22.60
CA GLN A 22 -1.23 -17.87 23.75
C GLN A 22 -2.67 -18.33 23.54
N GLN A 23 -3.51 -17.48 22.94
CA GLN A 23 -4.88 -17.87 22.59
C GLN A 23 -4.89 -18.98 21.55
N LEU A 24 -4.13 -18.83 20.46
CA LEU A 24 -4.07 -19.82 19.39
C LEU A 24 -3.49 -21.16 19.90
N LEU A 25 -2.43 -21.11 20.70
CA LEU A 25 -1.81 -22.28 21.31
C LEU A 25 -2.79 -23.02 22.24
N SER A 26 -3.68 -22.31 22.93
CA SER A 26 -4.72 -22.94 23.76
C SER A 26 -5.70 -23.76 22.94
N VAL A 27 -6.08 -23.25 21.76
CA VAL A 27 -6.95 -23.96 20.80
C VAL A 27 -6.22 -25.16 20.20
N VAL A 28 -4.97 -24.98 19.79
CA VAL A 28 -4.12 -26.06 19.26
C VAL A 28 -3.96 -27.18 20.29
N HIS A 29 -3.67 -26.85 21.56
CA HIS A 29 -3.51 -27.83 22.63
C HIS A 29 -4.81 -28.55 23.01
N GLN A 30 -5.98 -27.93 22.85
CA GLN A 30 -7.27 -28.60 23.01
C GLN A 30 -7.54 -29.60 21.88
N ALA A 31 -7.10 -29.29 20.66
CA ALA A 31 -7.22 -30.20 19.51
C ALA A 31 -6.14 -31.29 19.48
N TYR A 32 -5.03 -31.10 20.21
CA TYR A 32 -3.85 -31.96 20.21
C TYR A 32 -4.13 -33.45 20.47
N PRO A 33 -4.96 -33.85 21.47
CA PRO A 33 -5.25 -35.25 21.71
C PRO A 33 -6.06 -35.90 20.58
N ARG A 34 -6.90 -35.12 19.89
CA ARG A 34 -7.71 -35.61 18.76
C ARG A 34 -6.87 -35.83 17.50
N VAL A 35 -5.88 -34.97 17.27
CA VAL A 35 -5.05 -34.98 16.06
C VAL A 35 -3.83 -35.89 16.21
N PHE A 36 -3.15 -35.86 17.36
CA PHE A 36 -1.88 -36.55 17.57
C PHE A 36 -1.95 -37.73 18.55
N GLY A 37 -3.10 -37.96 19.21
CA GLY A 37 -3.29 -39.08 20.14
C GLY A 37 -2.42 -39.01 21.41
N ARG A 38 -1.90 -37.82 21.75
CA ARG A 38 -1.00 -37.58 22.90
C ARG A 38 -1.49 -36.37 23.71
N PRO A 39 -1.23 -36.31 25.03
CA PRO A 39 -1.54 -35.11 25.81
C PRO A 39 -0.63 -33.93 25.39
N PRO A 40 -1.11 -32.68 25.47
CA PRO A 40 -0.30 -31.51 25.14
C PRO A 40 0.89 -31.35 26.11
N PRO A 41 2.03 -30.82 25.64
CA PRO A 41 3.22 -30.66 26.48
C PRO A 41 3.00 -29.64 27.61
N GLN A 42 3.59 -29.91 28.77
CA GLN A 42 3.48 -29.04 29.95
C GLN A 42 4.37 -27.79 29.81
N ARG A 43 3.91 -26.68 30.40
CA ARG A 43 4.67 -25.41 30.44
C ARG A 43 6.03 -25.64 31.13
N GLY A 44 7.12 -25.24 30.46
CA GLY A 44 8.50 -25.39 30.95
C GLY A 44 9.27 -26.56 30.32
N THR A 45 8.60 -27.43 29.56
CA THR A 45 9.27 -28.49 28.78
C THR A 45 9.85 -27.93 27.47
N SER A 46 10.88 -28.60 26.93
CA SER A 46 11.48 -28.19 25.66
C SER A 46 10.52 -28.30 24.47
N ASP A 47 9.55 -29.22 24.54
CA ASP A 47 8.52 -29.41 23.52
C ASP A 47 7.48 -28.28 23.53
N TYR A 48 7.04 -27.83 24.72
CA TYR A 48 6.19 -26.64 24.82
C TYR A 48 6.86 -25.40 24.21
N ALA A 49 8.16 -25.23 24.41
CA ALA A 49 8.91 -24.12 23.82
C ALA A 49 9.04 -24.22 22.29
N ARG A 50 9.03 -25.43 21.72
CA ARG A 50 8.96 -25.62 20.25
C ARG A 50 7.57 -25.25 19.72
N ASP A 51 6.52 -25.77 20.34
CA ASP A 51 5.12 -25.52 19.93
C ASP A 51 4.77 -24.04 20.01
N TYR A 52 5.20 -23.35 21.09
CA TYR A 52 5.05 -21.91 21.22
C TYR A 52 5.78 -21.15 20.10
N ARG A 53 7.04 -21.50 19.80
CA ARG A 53 7.82 -20.83 18.73
C ARG A 53 7.20 -21.03 17.35
N LEU A 54 6.71 -22.22 17.04
CA LEU A 54 6.05 -22.51 15.77
C LEU A 54 4.72 -21.75 15.64
N THR A 55 3.94 -21.72 16.72
CA THR A 55 2.67 -20.97 16.75
C THR A 55 2.93 -19.47 16.64
N TYR A 56 3.93 -18.95 17.34
CA TYR A 56 4.35 -17.55 17.26
C TYR A 56 4.79 -17.19 15.83
N LEU A 57 5.63 -18.04 15.21
CA LEU A 57 6.06 -17.86 13.82
C LEU A 57 4.84 -17.84 12.89
N PHE A 58 3.90 -18.77 13.06
CA PHE A 58 2.68 -18.82 12.27
C PHE A 58 1.85 -17.55 12.39
N VAL A 59 1.65 -17.03 13.61
CA VAL A 59 0.92 -15.78 13.85
C VAL A 59 1.61 -14.61 13.16
N VAL A 60 2.93 -14.47 13.33
CA VAL A 60 3.70 -13.36 12.73
C VAL A 60 3.70 -13.45 11.21
N VAL A 61 3.96 -14.63 10.64
CA VAL A 61 3.96 -14.82 9.18
C VAL A 61 2.58 -14.58 8.59
N SER A 62 1.51 -15.11 9.22
CA SER A 62 0.14 -14.87 8.77
C SER A 62 -0.21 -13.38 8.82
N TYR A 63 0.21 -12.68 9.87
CA TYR A 63 0.03 -11.24 9.96
C TYR A 63 0.80 -10.49 8.88
N LEU A 64 2.07 -10.82 8.64
CA LEU A 64 2.87 -10.18 7.58
C LEU A 64 2.28 -10.44 6.19
N LEU A 65 1.78 -11.65 5.94
CA LEU A 65 1.07 -11.97 4.70
C LEU A 65 -0.22 -11.16 4.56
N TYR A 66 -0.99 -11.02 5.64
CA TYR A 66 -2.17 -10.17 5.65
C TYR A 66 -1.82 -8.71 5.36
N THR A 67 -0.82 -8.14 6.03
CA THR A 67 -0.39 -6.76 5.81
C THR A 67 0.16 -6.56 4.41
N PHE A 68 0.88 -7.53 3.85
CA PHE A 68 1.34 -7.48 2.48
C PHE A 68 0.17 -7.52 1.48
N TYR A 69 -0.80 -8.41 1.70
CA TYR A 69 -2.01 -8.51 0.88
C TYR A 69 -2.83 -7.21 0.93
N ASP A 70 -3.07 -6.69 2.13
CA ASP A 70 -3.79 -5.45 2.35
C ASP A 70 -3.07 -4.27 1.68
N ALA A 71 -1.75 -4.16 1.86
CA ALA A 71 -0.94 -3.16 1.17
C ALA A 71 -1.05 -3.30 -0.35
N ALA A 72 -0.92 -4.52 -0.90
CA ALA A 72 -1.01 -4.77 -2.33
C ALA A 72 -2.41 -4.49 -2.90
N ALA A 73 -3.47 -4.73 -2.14
CA ALA A 73 -4.85 -4.51 -2.55
C ALA A 73 -5.29 -3.05 -2.45
N THR A 74 -4.64 -2.25 -1.60
CA THR A 74 -4.98 -0.83 -1.35
C THR A 74 -4.08 0.16 -2.07
N VAL A 75 -3.06 -0.30 -2.82
CA VAL A 75 -2.22 0.59 -3.65
C VAL A 75 -3.11 1.31 -4.66
N GLU A 76 -3.17 2.65 -4.58
CA GLU A 76 -3.86 3.46 -5.56
C GLU A 76 -3.21 3.33 -6.94
N PRO A 77 -4.01 3.25 -8.03
CA PRO A 77 -3.47 3.11 -9.37
C PRO A 77 -2.67 4.35 -9.77
N ASN A 78 -1.50 4.13 -10.37
CA ASN A 78 -0.67 5.24 -10.86
C ASN A 78 -1.27 5.86 -12.14
N TYR A 79 -0.79 7.04 -12.56
CA TYR A 79 -1.36 7.78 -13.69
C TYR A 79 -1.26 7.04 -15.03
N TYR A 80 -0.22 6.22 -15.21
CA TYR A 80 -0.07 5.37 -16.39
C TYR A 80 -1.12 4.25 -16.41
N GLN A 81 -1.37 3.62 -15.25
CA GLN A 81 -2.42 2.61 -15.06
C GLN A 81 -3.82 3.21 -15.23
N ILE A 82 -4.06 4.42 -14.71
CA ILE A 82 -5.32 5.15 -14.89
C ILE A 82 -5.59 5.42 -16.38
N LEU A 83 -4.57 5.78 -17.15
CA LEU A 83 -4.68 5.97 -18.61
C LEU A 83 -4.62 4.66 -19.41
N GLY A 84 -4.25 3.53 -18.78
CA GLY A 84 -4.07 2.25 -19.45
C GLY A 84 -2.90 2.22 -20.44
N VAL A 85 -1.81 2.93 -20.14
CA VAL A 85 -0.62 3.04 -20.98
C VAL A 85 0.64 2.55 -20.25
N GLU A 86 1.69 2.23 -21.01
CA GLU A 86 2.99 1.91 -20.40
C GLU A 86 3.73 3.17 -19.92
N PRO A 87 4.60 3.07 -18.90
CA PRO A 87 5.46 4.18 -18.44
C PRO A 87 6.39 4.74 -19.52
N THR A 88 6.64 3.99 -20.59
CA THR A 88 7.45 4.36 -21.76
C THR A 88 6.64 5.05 -22.86
N ALA A 89 5.33 5.22 -22.69
CA ALA A 89 4.45 5.78 -23.70
C ALA A 89 4.87 7.20 -24.12
N ASP A 90 4.82 7.43 -25.42
CA ASP A 90 5.07 8.74 -26.03
C ASP A 90 3.82 9.65 -25.94
N GLU A 91 3.99 10.92 -26.29
CA GLU A 91 2.90 11.91 -26.22
C GLU A 91 1.72 11.53 -27.13
N ASN A 92 1.98 10.92 -28.29
CA ASN A 92 0.95 10.49 -29.21
C ASN A 92 0.08 9.37 -28.61
N THR A 93 0.71 8.39 -27.95
CA THR A 93 0.03 7.28 -27.28
C THR A 93 -0.80 7.81 -26.11
N LEU A 94 -0.26 8.71 -25.29
CA LEU A 94 -1.00 9.36 -24.20
C LEU A 94 -2.26 10.07 -24.73
N LYS A 95 -2.11 10.86 -25.80
CA LYS A 95 -3.22 11.59 -26.42
C LYS A 95 -4.23 10.65 -27.09
N ALA A 96 -3.78 9.52 -27.65
CA ALA A 96 -4.67 8.52 -28.23
C ALA A 96 -5.52 7.82 -27.14
N ALA A 97 -4.87 7.37 -26.06
CA ALA A 97 -5.52 6.73 -24.92
C ALA A 97 -6.56 7.65 -24.26
N PHE A 98 -6.20 8.90 -23.99
CA PHE A 98 -7.12 9.89 -23.42
C PHE A 98 -8.33 10.13 -24.33
N ARG A 99 -8.13 10.27 -25.65
CA ARG A 99 -9.23 10.45 -26.61
C ARG A 99 -10.15 9.22 -26.67
N GLN A 100 -9.59 8.02 -26.61
CA GLN A 100 -10.37 6.78 -26.60
C GLN A 100 -11.22 6.67 -25.33
N PHE A 101 -10.63 6.98 -24.17
CA PHE A 101 -11.33 7.01 -22.89
C PHE A 101 -12.47 8.03 -22.92
N ALA A 102 -12.17 9.28 -23.30
CA ALA A 102 -13.16 10.36 -23.33
C ALA A 102 -14.35 10.06 -24.23
N ARG A 103 -14.16 9.38 -25.37
CA ARG A 103 -15.26 8.97 -26.26
C ARG A 103 -16.22 7.97 -25.61
N ARG A 104 -15.70 7.08 -24.76
CA ARG A 104 -16.46 6.00 -24.11
C ARG A 104 -17.12 6.45 -22.81
N TYR A 105 -16.45 7.31 -22.04
CA TYR A 105 -16.83 7.67 -20.69
C TYR A 105 -17.11 9.18 -20.51
N HIS A 106 -17.43 9.91 -21.58
CA HIS A 106 -17.80 11.32 -21.47
C HIS A 106 -18.97 11.49 -20.48
N PRO A 107 -18.93 12.46 -19.55
CA PRO A 107 -19.98 12.66 -18.54
C PRO A 107 -21.37 12.87 -19.17
N ASP A 108 -21.46 13.49 -20.34
CA ASP A 108 -22.73 13.61 -21.10
C ASP A 108 -23.39 12.26 -21.44
N ARG A 109 -22.61 11.16 -21.48
CA ARG A 109 -23.10 9.81 -21.80
C ARG A 109 -23.34 8.95 -20.55
N VAL A 110 -22.47 9.06 -19.54
CA VAL A 110 -22.50 8.20 -18.35
C VAL A 110 -23.07 8.88 -17.10
N GLY A 111 -23.40 10.18 -17.20
CA GLY A 111 -23.91 10.98 -16.10
C GLY A 111 -22.85 11.26 -15.02
N GLN A 112 -23.31 11.73 -13.85
CA GLN A 112 -22.44 12.13 -12.72
C GLN A 112 -21.53 11.01 -12.21
N GLN A 113 -21.91 9.73 -12.38
CA GLN A 113 -21.07 8.60 -12.00
C GLN A 113 -19.76 8.53 -12.79
N GLY A 114 -19.73 9.09 -14.00
CA GLY A 114 -18.53 9.19 -14.83
C GLY A 114 -17.68 10.43 -14.56
N GLU A 115 -18.20 11.43 -13.86
CA GLU A 115 -17.51 12.71 -13.65
C GLU A 115 -16.23 12.55 -12.83
N THR A 116 -16.29 11.79 -11.73
CA THR A 116 -15.14 11.53 -10.86
C THR A 116 -14.02 10.79 -11.61
N LEU A 117 -14.37 9.74 -12.35
CA LEU A 117 -13.43 8.99 -13.18
C LEU A 117 -12.84 9.87 -14.30
N PHE A 118 -13.65 10.72 -14.91
CA PHE A 118 -13.20 11.62 -15.96
C PHE A 118 -12.20 12.65 -15.44
N ILE A 119 -12.45 13.22 -14.26
CA ILE A 119 -11.52 14.13 -13.57
C ILE A 119 -10.20 13.43 -13.32
N GLN A 120 -10.20 12.22 -12.75
CA GLN A 120 -8.98 11.45 -12.47
C GLN A 120 -8.16 11.18 -13.74
N VAL A 121 -8.82 10.74 -14.81
CA VAL A 121 -8.13 10.43 -16.08
C VAL A 121 -7.61 11.69 -16.77
N ARG A 122 -8.36 12.80 -16.70
CA ARG A 122 -7.91 14.10 -17.20
C ARG A 122 -6.67 14.59 -16.45
N ASP A 123 -6.69 14.52 -15.13
CA ASP A 123 -5.60 15.02 -14.29
C ASP A 123 -4.33 14.16 -14.51
N ALA A 124 -4.49 12.84 -14.64
CA ALA A 124 -3.41 11.93 -15.05
C ALA A 124 -2.83 12.31 -16.42
N TYR A 125 -3.67 12.57 -17.43
CA TYR A 125 -3.22 12.98 -18.75
C TYR A 125 -2.48 14.32 -18.73
N GLU A 126 -2.99 15.34 -18.04
CA GLU A 126 -2.36 16.66 -17.95
C GLU A 126 -1.00 16.62 -17.25
N ALA A 127 -0.86 15.77 -16.23
CA ALA A 127 0.42 15.55 -15.57
C ALA A 127 1.44 14.85 -16.48
N LEU A 128 1.02 13.78 -17.18
CA LEU A 128 1.93 12.98 -18.02
C LEU A 128 2.26 13.63 -19.37
N LYS A 129 1.40 14.50 -19.89
CA LYS A 129 1.61 15.22 -21.14
C LYS A 129 2.77 16.22 -21.04
N SER A 130 2.90 16.93 -19.91
CA SER A 130 3.98 17.90 -19.73
C SER A 130 5.28 17.18 -19.33
N PRO A 131 6.38 17.32 -20.10
CA PRO A 131 7.65 16.67 -19.77
C PRO A 131 8.17 17.03 -18.38
N VAL A 132 7.95 18.28 -17.94
CA VAL A 132 8.39 18.77 -16.63
C VAL A 132 7.55 18.16 -15.51
N LYS A 133 6.22 18.13 -15.66
CA LYS A 133 5.33 17.52 -14.65
C LYS A 133 5.48 16.01 -14.59
N ARG A 134 5.64 15.35 -15.74
CA ARG A 134 5.95 13.92 -15.82
C ARG A 134 7.24 13.59 -15.10
N PHE A 135 8.30 14.37 -15.31
CA PHE A 135 9.55 14.20 -14.56
C PHE A 135 9.33 14.31 -13.04
N ALA A 136 8.59 15.34 -12.60
CA ALA A 136 8.31 15.53 -11.18
C ALA A 136 7.51 14.35 -10.61
N TYR A 137 6.47 13.92 -11.31
CA TYR A 137 5.65 12.76 -10.96
C TYR A 137 6.49 11.47 -10.87
N ASP A 138 7.29 11.17 -11.88
CA ASP A 138 8.10 9.95 -11.93
C ASP A 138 9.17 9.92 -10.83
N ARG A 139 9.68 11.09 -10.42
CA ARG A 139 10.78 11.19 -9.45
C ARG A 139 10.30 11.28 -8.00
N PHE A 140 9.22 12.00 -7.75
CA PHE A 140 8.78 12.40 -6.42
C PHE A 140 7.36 11.92 -6.08
N GLY A 141 6.64 11.33 -7.04
CA GLY A 141 5.28 10.85 -6.86
C GLY A 141 4.20 11.92 -7.10
N PRO A 142 2.93 11.59 -6.85
CA PRO A 142 1.78 12.48 -7.08
C PRO A 142 1.87 13.77 -6.26
N ASP A 143 2.40 13.71 -5.03
CA ASP A 143 2.53 14.86 -4.12
C ASP A 143 3.31 16.02 -4.76
N ALA A 144 4.24 15.74 -5.66
CA ALA A 144 5.02 16.78 -6.33
C ALA A 144 4.16 17.64 -7.25
N LEU A 145 3.03 17.14 -7.75
CA LEU A 145 2.16 17.90 -8.63
C LEU A 145 1.38 19.00 -7.89
N GLU A 146 1.30 18.92 -6.56
CA GLU A 146 0.69 19.94 -5.71
C GLU A 146 1.64 21.11 -5.40
N TRP A 147 2.95 20.93 -5.63
CA TRP A 147 3.93 21.98 -5.37
C TRP A 147 3.73 23.16 -6.33
N SER A 148 3.94 24.38 -5.85
CA SER A 148 3.92 25.61 -6.64
C SER A 148 5.19 25.78 -7.50
N CYS A 149 5.57 24.72 -8.20
CA CYS A 149 6.73 24.64 -9.09
C CYS A 149 6.27 24.60 -10.54
N SER A 150 7.02 25.24 -11.43
CA SER A 150 6.72 25.31 -12.86
C SER A 150 7.89 24.80 -13.71
N THR A 151 9.12 24.91 -13.19
CA THR A 151 10.34 24.51 -13.90
C THR A 151 10.98 23.27 -13.29
N LEU A 152 11.75 22.55 -14.11
CA LEU A 152 12.50 21.36 -13.67
C LEU A 152 13.42 21.66 -12.47
N ARG A 153 14.08 22.83 -12.48
CA ARG A 153 15.00 23.24 -11.41
C ARG A 153 14.27 23.49 -10.09
N GLU A 154 13.07 24.06 -10.14
CA GLU A 154 12.24 24.27 -8.95
C GLU A 154 11.84 22.93 -8.32
N TYR A 155 11.37 21.98 -9.13
CA TYR A 155 11.03 20.63 -8.65
C TYR A 155 12.22 19.93 -7.99
N ILE A 156 13.39 19.97 -8.64
CA ILE A 156 14.61 19.35 -8.09
C ILE A 156 15.01 20.02 -6.77
N ARG A 157 15.00 21.36 -6.73
CA ARG A 157 15.36 22.11 -5.52
C ARG A 157 14.39 21.80 -4.39
N HIS A 158 13.09 21.82 -4.65
CA HIS A 158 12.06 21.53 -3.64
C HIS A 158 12.20 20.10 -3.10
N GLY A 159 12.33 19.12 -4.01
CA GLY A 159 12.53 17.73 -3.63
C GLY A 159 13.82 17.49 -2.84
N LEU A 160 14.90 18.19 -3.16
CA LEU A 160 16.15 18.13 -2.40
C LEU A 160 16.01 18.72 -0.99
N MET A 161 15.34 19.87 -0.85
CA MET A 161 15.10 20.49 0.46
C MET A 161 14.29 19.53 1.35
N GLN A 162 13.20 18.98 0.81
CA GLN A 162 12.35 18.02 1.51
C GLN A 162 13.11 16.75 1.94
N ALA A 163 13.97 16.21 1.06
CA ALA A 163 14.80 15.06 1.39
C ALA A 163 15.87 15.37 2.45
N SER A 164 16.37 16.62 2.50
CA SER A 164 17.34 17.06 3.50
C SER A 164 16.72 17.38 4.88
N GLY A 165 15.40 17.27 5.02
CA GLY A 165 14.69 17.52 6.27
C GLY A 165 14.52 19.00 6.62
N PHE A 166 14.66 19.89 5.63
CA PHE A 166 14.45 21.34 5.75
C PHE A 166 13.18 21.79 5.03
#